data_AF-A0A6A4HWU7-F1
#
_entry.id   AF-A0A6A4HWU7-F1
#
_cell.length_a   1.000
_cell.length_b   1.000
_cell.length_c   1.000
_cell.angle_alpha   90.00
_cell.angle_beta   90.00
_cell.angle_gamma   90.00
#
_symmetry.space_group_name_H-M   'P 1'
#
loop_
_entity.id
_entity.type
_entity.pdbx_description
1 polymer ?
#
loop_
_entity_poly.entity_id
_entity_poly.type
_entity_poly.pdbx_seq_one_letter_code
_entity_poly.pdbx_strand_id
1 'polypeptide(L)' 'GVQVSMVMARAIMLAIILCLQPDILEKEYKDGSKFWVSESFVQHWLHWQMNWSVQKATHAVHKLPVNWEDQCEKSAL' A
#
# COMPACT_ATOMS: atom_id res chain seq x y z
N GLY A 1 6.04 -3.96 -10.01
CA GLY A 1 5.75 -2.86 -9.06
C GLY A 1 6.16 -3.31 -7.68
N VAL A 2 6.67 -2.40 -6.84
CA VAL A 2 6.98 -2.71 -5.45
C VAL A 2 5.69 -2.72 -4.64
N GLN A 3 5.47 -3.75 -3.85
CA GLN A 3 4.35 -3.80 -2.92
C GLN A 3 4.70 -2.98 -1.68
N VAL A 4 3.85 -2.01 -1.34
CA VAL A 4 4.03 -1.13 -0.18
C VAL A 4 2.95 -1.48 0.84
N SER A 5 3.36 -1.79 2.07
CA SER A 5 2.42 -2.04 3.16
C SER A 5 1.75 -0.73 3.60
N MET A 6 0.57 -0.82 4.24
CA MET A 6 -0.14 0.35 4.74
C MET A 6 0.70 1.19 5.72
N VAL A 7 1.53 0.52 6.53
CA VAL A 7 2.44 1.18 7.47
C VAL A 7 3.47 2.02 6.72
N MET A 8 4.07 1.46 5.65
CA MET A 8 5.06 2.16 4.85
C MET A 8 4.42 3.28 4.03
N ALA A 9 3.21 3.09 3.53
CA ALA A 9 2.39 4.13 2.89
C ALA A 9 2.15 5.34 3.82
N ARG A 10 1.75 5.09 5.07
CA ARG A 10 1.61 6.15 6.09
C ARG A 10 2.94 6.83 6.40
N ALA A 11 4.02 6.07 6.52
CA ALA A 11 5.35 6.62 6.79
C ALA A 11 5.82 7.55 5.66
N ILE A 12 5.58 7.19 4.40
CA ILE A 12 5.90 8.04 3.24
C ILE A 12 5.10 9.35 3.30
N MET A 13 3.79 9.26 3.58
CA MET A 13 2.95 10.45 3.71
C MET A 13 3.43 11.38 4.83
N LEU A 14 3.75 10.83 6.00
CA LEU A 14 4.29 11.58 7.13
C LEU A 14 5.65 12.20 6.81
N ALA A 15 6.53 11.48 6.11
CA ALA A 15 7.83 12.00 5.69
C ALA A 15 7.67 13.20 4.75
N ILE A 16 6.70 13.14 3.83
CA ILE A 16 6.39 14.24 2.91
C ILE A 16 5.84 15.44 3.69
N ILE A 17 4.94 15.23 4.65
CA ILE A 17 4.41 16.30 5.51
C ILE A 17 5.54 16.94 6.32
N LEU A 18 6.44 16.16 6.92
CA LEU A 18 7.58 16.67 7.68
C LEU A 18 8.53 17.51 6.82
N CYS A 19 8.71 17.16 5.54
CA CYS A 19 9.56 17.91 4.63
C CYS A 19 8.91 19.21 4.14
N LEU A 20 7.59 19.23 3.96
CA LEU A 20 6.88 20.36 3.35
C LEU A 20 6.25 21.31 4.37
N GLN A 21 5.61 20.78 5.40
CA GLN A 21 4.88 21.55 6.41
C GLN A 21 4.75 20.77 7.73
N PRO A 22 5.82 20.70 8.55
CA PRO A 22 5.83 19.93 9.79
C PRO A 22 4.81 20.43 10.82
N ASP A 23 4.50 21.73 10.82
CA ASP A 23 3.58 22.40 11.76
C ASP A 23 2.20 21.74 11.84
N ILE A 24 1.75 21.06 10.77
CA ILE A 24 0.46 20.36 10.75
C ILE A 24 0.42 19.24 11.79
N LEU A 25 1.55 18.56 12.03
CA LEU A 25 1.63 17.42 12.95
C LEU A 25 1.66 17.86 14.42
N GLU A 26 2.14 19.07 14.68
CA GLU A 26 2.22 19.65 16.02
C GLU A 26 0.96 20.42 16.43
N LYS A 27 0.13 20.77 15.44
CA LYS A 27 -1.08 21.56 15.67
C LYS A 27 -2.17 20.73 16.36
N GLU A 28 -2.66 21.27 17.46
CA GLU A 28 -3.89 20.84 18.09
C GLU A 28 -5.05 21.71 17.57
N TYR A 29 -6.14 21.06 17.16
CA TYR A 29 -7.33 21.74 16.69
C TYR A 29 -8.17 22.25 17.87
N LYS A 30 -9.14 23.13 17.60
CA LYS A 30 -9.97 23.78 18.64
C LYS A 30 -10.76 22.80 19.50
N ASP A 31 -10.97 21.59 19.01
CA ASP A 31 -11.65 20.47 19.66
C ASP A 31 -10.71 19.56 20.46
N GLY A 32 -9.41 19.88 20.53
CA GLY A 32 -8.38 19.06 21.15
C GLY A 32 -7.92 17.88 20.29
N SER A 33 -8.44 17.75 19.07
CA SER A 33 -7.98 16.71 18.15
C SER A 33 -6.60 17.03 17.60
N LYS A 34 -5.84 15.99 17.25
CA LYS A 34 -4.56 16.10 16.56
C LYS A 34 -4.71 15.64 15.12
N PHE A 35 -3.69 15.92 14.30
CA PHE A 35 -3.64 15.41 12.94
C PHE A 35 -3.90 13.90 12.90
N TRP A 36 -4.94 13.51 12.18
CA TRP A 36 -5.35 12.12 12.01
C TRP A 36 -5.75 11.89 10.56
N VAL A 37 -5.37 10.72 10.03
CA VAL A 37 -5.71 10.31 8.67
C VAL A 37 -6.24 8.88 8.67
N SER A 38 -7.30 8.64 7.91
CA SER A 38 -7.81 7.28 7.69
C SER A 38 -6.96 6.53 6.67
N GLU A 39 -7.01 5.20 6.68
CA GLU A 39 -6.32 4.38 5.68
C GLU A 39 -6.85 4.61 4.28
N SER A 40 -8.17 4.79 4.14
CA SER A 40 -8.79 5.10 2.85
C SER A 40 -8.29 6.43 2.29
N PHE A 41 -8.07 7.42 3.15
CA PHE A 41 -7.50 8.70 2.75
C PHE A 41 -6.05 8.53 2.27
N VAL A 42 -5.21 7.80 3.02
CA VAL A 42 -3.82 7.53 2.64
C VAL A 42 -3.74 6.83 1.28
N GLN A 43 -4.59 5.82 1.04
CA GLN A 43 -4.67 5.13 -0.24
C GLN A 43 -5.07 6.07 -1.38
N HIS A 44 -6.12 6.87 -1.17
CA HIS A 44 -6.62 7.79 -2.19
C HIS A 44 -5.59 8.88 -2.50
N TRP A 45 -4.94 9.40 -1.47
CA TRP A 45 -3.90 10.40 -1.59
C TRP A 45 -2.67 9.86 -2.34
N LEU A 46 -2.19 8.66 -2.02
CA LEU A 46 -1.09 8.03 -2.75
C LEU A 46 -1.44 7.74 -4.20
N HIS A 47 -2.69 7.35 -4.47
CA HIS A 47 -3.18 7.19 -5.83
C HIS A 47 -3.13 8.50 -6.60
N TRP A 48 -3.57 9.60 -6.00
CA TRP A 48 -3.61 10.89 -6.68
C TRP A 48 -2.23 11.54 -6.84
N GLN A 49 -1.40 11.51 -5.79
CA GLN A 49 -0.12 12.21 -5.77
C GLN A 49 1.01 11.42 -6.42
N MET A 50 0.98 10.09 -6.31
CA MET A 50 2.07 9.23 -6.78
C MET A 50 1.64 8.26 -7.90
N ASN A 51 0.38 8.32 -8.34
CA ASN A 51 -0.21 7.39 -9.31
C ASN A 51 -0.11 5.93 -8.86
N TRP A 52 -0.18 5.68 -7.54
CA TRP A 52 -0.08 4.34 -6.96
C TRP A 52 -1.44 3.65 -6.91
N SER A 53 -1.52 2.43 -7.42
CA SER A 53 -2.75 1.64 -7.35
C SER A 53 -2.75 0.70 -6.15
N VAL A 54 -3.93 0.51 -5.56
CA VAL A 54 -4.12 -0.50 -4.53
C VAL A 54 -4.03 -1.87 -5.20
N GLN A 55 -2.92 -2.56 -4.97
CA GLN A 55 -2.82 -3.97 -5.34
C GLN A 55 -3.42 -4.81 -4.22
N LYS A 56 -4.61 -5.36 -4.46
CA LYS A 56 -5.08 -6.51 -3.68
C LYS A 56 -4.05 -7.61 -3.91
N ALA A 57 -3.54 -8.22 -2.84
CA ALA A 57 -2.69 -9.38 -2.97
C ALA A 57 -3.42 -10.37 -3.88
N THR A 58 -2.90 -10.56 -5.09
CA THR A 58 -3.36 -11.62 -5.98
C THR A 58 -3.04 -12.89 -5.22
N HIS A 59 -4.07 -13.54 -4.67
CA HIS A 59 -3.97 -14.92 -4.24
C HIS A 59 -3.63 -15.73 -5.50
N ALA A 60 -2.34 -15.80 -5.85
CA ALA A 60 -1.79 -16.78 -6.77
C ALA A 60 -1.75 -18.17 -6.10
N VAL A 61 -2.74 -18.46 -5.25
CA VAL A 61 -2.92 -19.66 -4.46
C VAL A 61 -4.34 -20.12 -4.74
N HIS A 62 -4.52 -20.91 -5.81
CA HIS A 62 -5.51 -22.00 -5.94
C HIS A 62 -5.85 -22.40 -7.39
N LYS A 63 -4.92 -22.33 -8.34
CA LYS A 63 -5.06 -23.15 -9.55
C LYS A 63 -3.74 -23.85 -9.83
N LEU A 64 -3.51 -24.96 -9.12
CA LEU A 64 -2.73 -26.01 -9.78
C LEU A 64 -3.50 -26.35 -11.06
N PRO A 65 -2.88 -26.24 -12.24
CA PRO A 65 -3.45 -26.81 -13.45
C PRO A 65 -3.75 -28.28 -13.16
N VAL A 66 -4.90 -28.80 -13.58
CA VAL A 66 -5.25 -30.23 -13.39
C VAL A 66 -4.15 -31.16 -13.94
N ASN A 67 -3.39 -30.68 -14.93
CA ASN A 67 -2.31 -31.36 -15.63
C ASN A 67 -0.89 -30.96 -15.17
N TRP A 68 -0.73 -30.49 -13.93
CA TRP A 68 0.58 -30.08 -13.41
C TRP A 68 1.60 -31.23 -13.36
N GLU A 69 1.14 -32.46 -13.14
CA GLU A 69 1.93 -33.70 -13.19
C GLU A 69 2.44 -33.95 -14.61
N ASP A 70 1.56 -33.94 -15.62
CA ASP A 70 1.92 -34.11 -17.03
C ASP A 70 2.94 -33.07 -17.52
N GLN A 71 2.88 -31.84 -17.01
CA GLN A 71 3.83 -30.78 -17.36
C GLN A 71 5.20 -30.99 -16.70
N CYS A 72 5.25 -31.51 -15.47
CA CYS A 72 6.50 -31.84 -14.80
C CYS A 72 7.20 -33.03 -15.49
N GLU A 73 6.44 -34.06 -15.87
CA GLU A 73 6.99 -35.23 -16.58
C GLU A 73 7.54 -34.85 -17.96
N LYS A 74 6.84 -34.00 -18.72
CA LYS A 74 7.33 -33.52 -20.03
C LYS A 74 8.56 -32.63 -19.95
N SER A 75 8.81 -31.99 -18.81
CA SER A 75 9.93 -31.06 -18.64
C SER A 75 11.19 -31.74 -18.05
N ALA A 76 11.06 -33.01 -17.62
CA ALA A 76 12.15 -33.79 -17.04
C ALA A 76 12.91 -34.65 -18.07
N LEU A 77 12.50 -34.62 -19.35
CA LEU A 77 13.21 -35.18 -20.51
C LEU A 77 13.96 -34.08 -21.26
#